data_AF-A0A519SQL6-F1
#
_entry.id   AF-A0A519SQL6-F1
#
_cell.length_a   1.000
_cell.length_b   1.000
_cell.length_c   1.000
_cell.angle_alpha   90.00
_cell.angle_beta   90.00
_cell.angle_gamma   90.00
#
_symmetry.space_group_name_H-M   'P 1'
#
loop_
_entity.id
_entity.type
_entity.pdbx_description
1 polymer ?
#
loop_
_entity_poly.entity_id
_entity_poly.type
_entity_poly.pdbx_seq_one_letter_code
_entity_poly.pdbx_strand_id
1 'polypeptide(L)'
;MIYIDRTITPLPEVFHSAEIEIAKKRLGDFYNRSKESRSQEKYSKHFEPELRDKFLKSLRDVFNGKCAYCESVIPLEVTKSEYDHFRPKSGARGLEKEFSNDHYWWLTYEWNNLYYCCQNCNQYKSSWFPVEGARAEIATKYEDIIGLEKALLIDPCVDQPEEHLTYNEQGEVDFLTAKGKTTIEIIKLNRSGLVEARRRILEELKEQWALFLLLFKSANQNMERVNEITRAWGEIFNNLKSRKPYLGIQRQLLTKWLKELEIHDYIVNRDFKIFLDSEIIKGESLKFSLEEIEKFANKTELTIDAREKISGELKLDDIRHIYVEKIELKNFKCFTNLELDFSSNAGIAESKIKQENPVIEPWVLFLGENGVGKSSLLKAIVIGLTGKDYIKDLGLSGKDI
;
A
#
# COMPACT_ATOMS: atom_id res chain seq x y z
N MET A 1 -7.32 -2.28 -4.29
CA MET A 1 -6.65 -1.11 -4.90
C MET A 1 -7.42 -0.69 -6.14
N ILE A 2 -7.47 0.61 -6.45
CA ILE A 2 -8.09 1.19 -7.66
C ILE A 2 -7.09 2.11 -8.37
N TYR A 3 -7.28 2.28 -9.68
CA TYR A 3 -6.57 3.30 -10.44
C TYR A 3 -7.01 4.70 -10.01
N ILE A 4 -6.04 5.63 -9.95
CA ILE A 4 -6.22 7.01 -9.51
C ILE A 4 -5.58 7.92 -10.55
N ASP A 5 -6.43 8.65 -11.26
CA ASP A 5 -5.98 9.68 -12.19
C ASP A 5 -5.57 10.94 -11.42
N ARG A 6 -4.26 11.17 -11.34
CA ARG A 6 -3.70 12.35 -10.68
C ARG A 6 -3.63 13.58 -11.58
N THR A 7 -3.89 13.46 -12.87
CA THR A 7 -3.78 14.58 -13.84
C THR A 7 -4.86 15.64 -13.63
N ILE A 8 -5.92 15.27 -12.92
CA ILE A 8 -7.09 16.10 -12.63
C ILE A 8 -6.79 17.14 -11.56
N THR A 9 -5.77 16.91 -10.73
CA THR A 9 -5.33 17.86 -9.70
C THR A 9 -4.01 18.51 -10.12
N PRO A 10 -3.93 19.85 -10.20
CA PRO A 10 -2.70 20.52 -10.57
C PRO A 10 -1.61 20.31 -9.50
N LEU A 11 -0.35 20.42 -9.93
CA LEU A 11 0.80 20.40 -9.02
C LEU A 11 0.62 21.46 -7.92
N PRO A 12 0.67 21.09 -6.63
CA PRO A 12 0.47 22.07 -5.55
C PRO A 12 1.54 23.16 -5.56
N GLU A 13 1.14 24.42 -5.36
CA GLU A 13 2.03 25.59 -5.42
C GLU A 13 3.25 25.48 -4.49
N VAL A 14 3.13 24.74 -3.40
CA VAL A 14 4.25 24.49 -2.46
C VAL A 14 5.46 23.87 -3.15
N PHE A 15 5.29 23.07 -4.21
CA PHE A 15 6.41 22.48 -4.96
C PHE A 15 7.15 23.48 -5.85
N HIS A 16 6.59 24.68 -6.06
CA HIS A 16 7.25 25.81 -6.72
C HIS A 16 7.90 26.79 -5.73
N SER A 17 7.84 26.51 -4.43
CA SER A 17 8.30 27.43 -3.41
C SER A 17 9.84 27.42 -3.29
N ALA A 18 10.41 28.57 -2.88
CA ALA A 18 11.84 28.69 -2.66
C ALA A 18 12.34 27.72 -1.57
N GLU A 19 11.49 27.39 -0.60
CA GLU A 19 11.79 26.44 0.47
C GLU A 19 12.01 25.02 -0.07
N ILE A 20 11.19 24.56 -1.03
CA ILE A 20 11.38 23.25 -1.67
C ILE A 20 12.68 23.22 -2.47
N GLU A 21 13.00 24.29 -3.20
CA GLU A 21 14.26 24.37 -3.96
C GLU A 21 15.49 24.36 -3.03
N ILE A 22 15.44 25.09 -1.91
CA ILE A 22 16.47 25.03 -0.87
C ILE A 22 16.58 23.62 -0.28
N ALA A 23 15.45 22.95 -0.03
CA ALA A 23 15.41 21.62 0.54
C ALA A 23 15.97 20.55 -0.42
N LYS A 24 15.66 20.64 -1.72
CA LYS A 24 16.28 19.84 -2.79
C LYS A 24 17.78 20.05 -2.84
N LYS A 25 18.24 21.30 -2.79
CA LYS A 25 19.68 21.62 -2.80
C LYS A 25 20.40 21.03 -1.59
N ARG A 26 19.87 21.20 -0.37
CA ARG A 26 20.42 20.61 0.86
C ARG A 26 20.50 19.08 0.79
N LEU A 27 19.48 18.45 0.23
CA LEU A 27 19.46 17.00 0.03
C LEU A 27 20.53 16.56 -0.97
N GLY A 28 20.69 17.28 -2.09
CA GLY A 28 21.75 17.06 -3.06
C GLY A 28 23.13 17.24 -2.45
N ASP A 29 23.38 18.33 -1.72
CA ASP A 29 24.63 18.60 -1.01
C ASP A 29 24.97 17.45 -0.03
N PHE A 30 23.96 16.86 0.63
CA PHE A 30 24.15 15.71 1.50
C PHE A 30 24.59 14.46 0.73
N TYR A 31 23.85 14.05 -0.30
CA TYR A 31 24.08 12.80 -1.01
C TYR A 31 25.25 12.84 -2.00
N ASN A 32 25.65 14.03 -2.46
CA ASN A 32 26.84 14.23 -3.30
C ASN A 32 28.17 14.12 -2.53
N ARG A 33 28.13 14.15 -1.18
CA ARG A 33 29.31 13.84 -0.37
C ARG A 33 29.66 12.34 -0.45
N SER A 34 30.93 12.02 -0.28
CA SER A 34 31.40 10.63 -0.29
C SER A 34 30.71 9.80 0.80
N LYS A 35 30.49 8.51 0.54
CA LYS A 35 29.80 7.61 1.48
C LYS A 35 30.48 7.56 2.85
N GLU A 36 31.81 7.59 2.88
CA GLU A 36 32.62 7.56 4.10
C GLU A 36 32.34 8.79 4.97
N SER A 37 32.29 9.97 4.36
CA SER A 37 32.10 11.24 5.05
C SER A 37 30.72 11.39 5.71
N ARG A 38 29.71 10.70 5.18
CA ARG A 38 28.33 10.72 5.72
C ARG A 38 27.91 9.42 6.38
N SER A 39 28.83 8.48 6.59
CA SER A 39 28.54 7.14 7.14
C SER A 39 27.92 7.17 8.55
N GLN A 40 28.20 8.23 9.32
CA GLN A 40 27.65 8.46 10.66
C GLN A 40 26.48 9.45 10.69
N GLU A 41 26.10 10.00 9.53
CA GLU A 41 25.01 10.97 9.41
C GLU A 41 23.79 10.34 8.73
N LYS A 42 22.59 10.73 9.17
CA LYS A 42 21.35 10.44 8.45
C LYS A 42 20.65 11.75 8.13
N TYR A 43 20.20 11.90 6.90
CA TYR A 43 19.32 13.00 6.54
C TYR A 43 17.94 12.78 7.17
N SER A 44 17.66 13.47 8.28
CA SER A 44 16.53 13.18 9.16
C SER A 44 15.30 14.07 8.93
N LYS A 45 15.45 15.21 8.24
CA LYS A 45 14.38 16.18 8.00
C LYS A 45 14.14 16.41 6.51
N HIS A 46 13.24 15.60 5.95
CA HIS A 46 12.85 15.68 4.54
C HIS A 46 11.79 16.74 4.27
N PHE A 47 10.93 17.09 5.23
CA PHE A 47 9.96 18.18 5.08
C PHE A 47 9.83 18.94 6.39
N GLU A 48 9.81 20.26 6.31
CA GLU A 48 9.34 21.09 7.42
C GLU A 48 7.82 20.89 7.61
N PRO A 49 7.30 20.90 8.85
CA PRO A 49 5.89 20.65 9.11
C PRO A 49 4.93 21.54 8.29
N GLU A 50 5.28 22.80 8.08
CA GLU A 50 4.44 23.75 7.34
C GLU A 50 4.35 23.43 5.84
N LEU A 51 5.42 22.89 5.25
CA LEU A 51 5.40 22.44 3.85
C LEU A 51 4.59 21.16 3.72
N ARG A 52 4.71 20.26 4.70
CA ARG A 52 3.94 19.02 4.77
C ARG A 52 2.45 19.30 4.70
N ASP A 53 1.93 20.17 5.56
CA ASP A 53 0.49 20.39 5.65
C ASP A 53 -0.11 20.96 4.36
N LYS A 54 0.67 21.77 3.62
CA LYS A 54 0.26 22.34 2.32
C LYS A 54 0.03 21.28 1.25
N PHE A 55 0.99 20.38 1.01
CA PHE A 55 0.82 19.35 -0.04
C PHE A 55 -0.11 18.22 0.39
N LEU A 56 -0.22 17.98 1.70
CA LEU A 56 -0.97 16.84 2.21
C LEU A 56 -2.47 16.96 2.01
N LYS A 57 -2.99 18.19 2.09
CA LYS A 57 -4.37 18.49 1.69
C LYS A 57 -4.61 18.10 0.22
N SER A 58 -3.72 18.51 -0.68
CA SER A 58 -3.82 18.15 -2.10
C SER A 58 -3.70 16.65 -2.33
N LEU A 59 -2.84 15.93 -1.59
CA LEU A 59 -2.77 14.47 -1.66
C LEU A 59 -4.09 13.84 -1.24
N ARG A 60 -4.67 14.31 -0.12
CA ARG A 60 -5.95 13.81 0.35
C ARG A 60 -7.05 13.97 -0.70
N ASP A 61 -7.06 15.11 -1.41
CA ASP A 61 -8.04 15.37 -2.46
C ASP A 61 -7.84 14.44 -3.66
N VAL A 62 -6.60 14.25 -4.14
CA VAL A 62 -6.27 13.30 -5.22
C VAL A 62 -6.73 11.88 -4.89
N PHE A 63 -6.49 11.43 -3.66
CA PHE A 63 -6.77 10.07 -3.23
C PHE A 63 -8.16 9.92 -2.57
N ASN A 64 -9.03 10.94 -2.67
CA ASN A 64 -10.39 10.93 -2.12
C ASN A 64 -10.47 10.56 -0.63
N GLY A 65 -9.47 10.96 0.16
CA GLY A 65 -9.38 10.65 1.59
C GLY A 65 -9.10 9.17 1.91
N LYS A 66 -8.70 8.37 0.93
CA LYS A 66 -8.43 6.93 1.09
C LYS A 66 -6.96 6.60 0.90
N CYS A 67 -6.50 5.58 1.60
CA CYS A 67 -5.17 5.02 1.37
C CYS A 67 -5.03 4.55 -0.08
N ALA A 68 -3.97 4.99 -0.76
CA ALA A 68 -3.63 4.62 -2.13
C ALA A 68 -3.58 3.10 -2.37
N TYR A 69 -3.17 2.34 -1.35
CA TYR A 69 -2.97 0.90 -1.49
C TYR A 69 -4.17 0.08 -1.04
N CYS A 70 -4.59 0.23 0.23
CA CYS A 70 -5.64 -0.59 0.82
C CYS A 70 -7.05 -0.01 0.70
N GLU A 71 -7.20 1.20 0.15
CA GLU A 71 -8.48 1.91 -0.03
C GLU A 71 -9.26 2.20 1.26
N SER A 72 -8.68 1.95 2.44
CA SER A 72 -9.29 2.33 3.72
C SER A 72 -9.37 3.86 3.81
N VAL A 73 -10.51 4.37 4.29
CA VAL A 73 -10.66 5.79 4.62
C VAL A 73 -9.69 6.15 5.75
N ILE A 74 -8.99 7.27 5.60
CA ILE A 74 -8.07 7.79 6.62
C ILE A 74 -8.79 8.96 7.33
N PRO A 75 -9.14 8.82 8.62
CA PRO A 75 -9.83 9.88 9.36
C PRO A 75 -8.98 11.14 9.47
N LEU A 76 -9.64 12.30 9.45
CA LEU A 76 -9.00 13.62 9.50
C LEU A 76 -8.24 13.88 10.82
N GLU A 77 -8.62 13.17 11.88
CA GLU A 77 -8.10 13.36 13.25
C GLU A 77 -6.80 12.59 13.52
N VAL A 78 -6.37 11.72 12.59
CA VAL A 78 -5.16 10.91 12.77
C VAL A 78 -3.92 11.76 12.48
N THR A 79 -3.21 12.16 13.54
CA THR A 79 -2.04 13.07 13.50
C THR A 79 -0.72 12.41 13.10
N LYS A 80 -0.67 11.08 12.90
CA LYS A 80 0.57 10.33 12.66
C LYS A 80 0.55 9.60 11.32
N SER A 81 1.39 10.09 10.41
CA SER A 81 1.71 9.57 9.06
C SER A 81 0.55 9.53 8.07
N GLU A 82 0.59 10.43 7.09
CA GLU A 82 -0.48 10.58 6.09
C GLU A 82 0.00 10.40 4.64
N TYR A 83 1.28 10.07 4.40
CA TYR A 83 1.77 9.83 3.03
C TYR A 83 2.96 8.85 2.97
N ASP A 84 3.12 8.23 1.80
CA ASP A 84 4.24 7.37 1.42
C ASP A 84 5.05 7.98 0.27
N HIS A 85 6.31 7.56 0.14
CA HIS A 85 7.14 7.74 -1.04
C HIS A 85 7.15 6.42 -1.83
N PHE A 86 6.49 6.37 -3.00
CA PHE A 86 6.36 5.11 -3.76
C PHE A 86 7.75 4.52 -4.06
N ARG A 87 8.65 5.33 -4.62
CA ARG A 87 10.10 5.11 -4.61
C ARG A 87 10.71 5.65 -3.31
N PRO A 88 11.30 4.81 -2.45
CA PRO A 88 11.74 5.20 -1.11
C PRO A 88 12.80 6.32 -1.08
N LYS A 89 12.59 7.31 -0.22
CA LYS A 89 13.48 8.48 -0.06
C LYS A 89 14.84 8.22 0.60
N SER A 90 15.10 7.03 1.12
CA SER A 90 16.29 6.74 1.95
C SER A 90 16.81 5.32 1.73
N GLY A 91 16.96 4.97 0.46
CA GLY A 91 17.44 3.66 0.01
C GLY A 91 16.32 2.68 -0.26
N ALA A 92 16.55 1.80 -1.22
CA ALA A 92 15.57 0.86 -1.75
C ALA A 92 16.00 -0.59 -1.54
N ARG A 93 15.08 -1.41 -1.05
CA ARG A 93 15.24 -2.85 -0.83
C ARG A 93 14.63 -3.64 -1.99
N GLY A 94 15.43 -4.52 -2.59
CA GLY A 94 15.01 -5.51 -3.59
C GLY A 94 14.58 -6.84 -2.96
N LEU A 95 14.23 -7.84 -3.79
CA LEU A 95 13.81 -9.17 -3.31
C LEU A 95 14.99 -10.01 -2.80
N GLU A 96 16.14 -9.97 -3.46
CA GLU A 96 17.26 -10.91 -3.21
C GLU A 96 18.36 -10.33 -2.31
N LYS A 97 18.02 -9.95 -1.07
CA LYS A 97 18.95 -9.29 -0.09
C LYS A 97 19.66 -8.02 -0.62
N GLU A 98 19.22 -7.50 -1.76
CA GLU A 98 19.71 -6.28 -2.36
C GLU A 98 19.20 -5.08 -1.55
N PHE A 99 20.13 -4.21 -1.13
CA PHE A 99 19.79 -2.91 -0.60
C PHE A 99 20.63 -1.81 -1.26
N SER A 100 19.96 -0.93 -2.00
CA SER A 100 20.57 0.21 -2.64
C SER A 100 20.45 1.44 -1.75
N ASN A 101 21.47 1.69 -0.92
CA ASN A 101 21.47 2.70 0.16
C ASN A 101 21.13 4.12 -0.30
N ASP A 102 21.58 4.51 -1.49
CA ASP A 102 21.52 5.90 -1.99
C ASP A 102 20.59 6.05 -3.19
N HIS A 103 19.61 5.15 -3.32
CA HIS A 103 18.70 5.19 -4.44
C HIS A 103 17.44 6.02 -4.15
N TYR A 104 16.93 6.66 -5.19
CA TYR A 104 15.73 7.51 -5.24
C TYR A 104 15.66 8.72 -4.30
N TRP A 105 16.72 9.09 -3.59
CA TRP A 105 16.70 10.29 -2.74
C TRP A 105 16.31 11.55 -3.53
N TRP A 106 16.69 11.64 -4.81
CA TRP A 106 16.36 12.79 -5.67
C TRP A 106 14.86 12.91 -5.98
N LEU A 107 14.08 11.85 -5.73
CA LEU A 107 12.62 11.83 -5.87
C LEU A 107 11.89 12.14 -4.56
N THR A 108 12.60 12.57 -3.52
CA THR A 108 11.99 12.89 -2.20
C THR A 108 10.95 14.00 -2.30
N TYR A 109 11.20 15.00 -3.15
CA TYR A 109 10.33 16.16 -3.38
C TYR A 109 9.55 16.06 -4.70
N GLU A 110 9.47 14.86 -5.29
CA GLU A 110 8.71 14.62 -6.51
C GLU A 110 7.25 14.37 -6.16
N TRP A 111 6.34 15.21 -6.67
CA TRP A 111 4.90 15.12 -6.40
C TRP A 111 4.33 13.77 -6.84
N ASN A 112 4.75 13.31 -8.01
CA ASN A 112 4.31 12.04 -8.57
C ASN A 112 4.89 10.83 -7.82
N ASN A 113 5.82 11.05 -6.89
CA ASN A 113 6.36 10.01 -6.00
C ASN A 113 5.68 9.99 -4.61
N LEU A 114 4.81 10.95 -4.30
CA LEU A 114 4.12 11.06 -3.00
C LEU A 114 2.70 10.50 -3.07
N TYR A 115 2.31 9.63 -2.13
CA TYR A 115 1.01 8.94 -2.14
C TYR A 115 0.30 9.12 -0.81
N TYR A 116 -1.01 9.41 -0.82
CA TYR A 116 -1.79 9.44 0.42
C TYR A 116 -1.93 8.01 0.95
N CYS A 117 -1.36 7.72 2.12
CA CYS A 117 -1.19 6.35 2.59
C CYS A 117 -1.43 6.25 4.09
N CYS A 118 -2.12 5.19 4.52
CA CYS A 118 -2.30 4.92 5.94
C CYS A 118 -1.00 4.42 6.58
N GLN A 119 -0.86 4.62 7.89
CA GLN A 119 0.31 4.23 8.66
C GLN A 119 0.70 2.76 8.43
N ASN A 120 -0.26 1.83 8.48
CA ASN A 120 0.02 0.40 8.34
C ASN A 120 0.64 0.08 6.96
N CYS A 121 0.07 0.59 5.87
CA CYS A 121 0.61 0.30 4.53
C CYS A 121 1.99 0.95 4.34
N ASN A 122 2.21 2.15 4.87
CA ASN A 122 3.52 2.81 4.85
C ASN A 122 4.56 2.01 5.65
N GLN A 123 4.19 1.49 6.83
CA GLN A 123 5.08 0.67 7.66
C GLN A 123 5.43 -0.68 7.01
N TYR A 124 4.43 -1.38 6.44
CA TYR A 124 4.67 -2.64 5.74
C TYR A 124 5.56 -2.43 4.50
N LYS A 125 5.28 -1.39 3.70
CA LYS A 125 6.08 -1.03 2.53
C LYS A 125 7.49 -0.61 2.93
N SER A 126 7.64 0.34 3.85
CA SER A 126 8.94 0.85 4.30
C SER A 126 9.85 1.19 3.10
N SER A 127 11.06 0.64 3.06
CA SER A 127 12.02 0.78 1.96
C SER A 127 11.88 -0.28 0.86
N TRP A 128 10.89 -1.18 0.92
CA TRP A 128 10.67 -2.16 -0.13
C TRP A 128 10.27 -1.49 -1.44
N PHE A 129 11.11 -1.67 -2.45
CA PHE A 129 10.84 -1.27 -3.82
C PHE A 129 11.62 -2.18 -4.77
N PRO A 130 11.14 -3.41 -4.97
CA PRO A 130 11.81 -4.33 -5.87
C PRO A 130 11.58 -3.95 -7.33
N VAL A 131 12.63 -4.07 -8.13
CA VAL A 131 12.64 -3.83 -9.57
C VAL A 131 13.15 -5.09 -10.24
N GLU A 132 12.48 -5.54 -11.30
CA GLU A 132 12.96 -6.62 -12.13
C GLU A 132 14.07 -6.08 -13.07
N GLY A 133 15.26 -6.65 -12.96
CA GLY A 133 16.44 -6.17 -13.70
C GLY A 133 17.15 -5.02 -12.99
N ALA A 134 17.64 -4.05 -13.77
CA ALA A 134 18.38 -2.92 -13.24
C ALA A 134 17.46 -1.77 -12.83
N ARG A 135 17.85 -1.05 -11.77
CA ARG A 135 17.25 0.24 -11.41
C ARG A 135 17.74 1.33 -12.36
N ALA A 136 16.98 2.41 -12.49
CA ALA A 136 17.41 3.57 -13.25
C ALA A 136 18.67 4.20 -12.63
N GLU A 137 19.45 4.90 -13.46
CA GLU A 137 20.63 5.61 -12.97
C GLU A 137 20.26 6.71 -11.96
N ILE A 138 21.18 7.00 -11.04
CA ILE A 138 20.98 8.04 -10.03
C ILE A 138 20.74 9.39 -10.73
N ALA A 139 19.78 10.16 -10.21
CA ALA A 139 19.33 11.45 -10.74
C ALA A 139 18.60 11.40 -12.10
N THR A 140 18.17 10.22 -12.57
CA THR A 140 17.24 10.11 -13.71
C THR A 140 15.91 10.80 -13.37
N LYS A 141 15.31 11.50 -14.33
CA LYS A 141 14.02 12.18 -14.13
C LYS A 141 12.89 11.19 -13.94
N TYR A 142 11.88 11.56 -13.15
CA TYR A 142 10.77 10.67 -12.81
C TYR A 142 10.05 10.11 -14.05
N GLU A 143 9.83 10.95 -15.06
CA GLU A 143 9.11 10.58 -16.28
C GLU A 143 9.85 9.50 -17.07
N ASP A 144 11.17 9.59 -17.12
CA ASP A 144 12.03 8.63 -17.82
C ASP A 144 12.09 7.31 -17.02
N ILE A 145 12.12 7.38 -15.69
CA ILE A 145 12.21 6.20 -14.81
C ILE A 145 11.01 5.25 -15.04
N ILE A 146 9.80 5.77 -15.26
CA ILE A 146 8.60 4.95 -15.47
C ILE A 146 8.77 3.97 -16.65
N GLY A 147 9.44 4.41 -17.72
CA GLY A 147 9.68 3.57 -18.90
C GLY A 147 10.93 2.67 -18.81
N LEU A 148 11.86 2.99 -17.90
CA LEU A 148 13.13 2.27 -17.75
C LEU A 148 13.06 1.14 -16.73
N GLU A 149 12.34 1.35 -15.63
CA GLU A 149 12.26 0.39 -14.53
C GLU A 149 11.03 -0.52 -14.63
N LYS A 150 11.23 -1.82 -14.43
CA LYS A 150 10.15 -2.77 -14.22
C LYS A 150 9.87 -2.94 -12.72
N ALA A 151 9.23 -1.95 -12.11
CA ALA A 151 8.85 -2.03 -10.70
C ALA A 151 7.93 -3.23 -10.44
N LEU A 152 8.14 -3.95 -9.34
CA LEU A 152 7.30 -5.10 -8.93
C LEU A 152 6.22 -4.72 -7.91
N LEU A 153 6.05 -3.43 -7.60
CA LEU A 153 4.90 -2.92 -6.86
C LEU A 153 3.90 -2.30 -7.85
N ILE A 154 2.61 -2.49 -7.59
CA ILE A 154 1.54 -1.79 -8.32
C ILE A 154 1.58 -0.32 -7.92
N ASP A 155 1.76 0.55 -8.91
CA ASP A 155 1.56 1.99 -8.79
C ASP A 155 0.10 2.32 -9.13
N PRO A 156 -0.76 2.68 -8.17
CA PRO A 156 -2.17 2.97 -8.45
C PRO A 156 -2.39 4.21 -9.34
N CYS A 157 -1.33 4.94 -9.69
CA CYS A 157 -1.41 6.14 -10.54
C CYS A 157 -0.77 5.94 -11.91
N VAL A 158 -0.22 4.75 -12.19
CA VAL A 158 0.39 4.39 -13.47
C VAL A 158 -0.18 3.05 -13.98
N ASP A 159 -0.26 2.05 -13.11
CA ASP A 159 -0.77 0.73 -13.41
C ASP A 159 -2.30 0.66 -13.21
N GLN A 160 -2.97 -0.21 -13.96
CA GLN A 160 -4.37 -0.59 -13.70
C GLN A 160 -4.40 -1.71 -12.67
N PRO A 161 -4.76 -1.48 -11.38
CA PRO A 161 -4.60 -2.50 -10.35
C PRO A 161 -5.41 -3.77 -10.61
N GLU A 162 -6.54 -3.63 -11.29
CA GLU A 162 -7.38 -4.75 -11.67
C GLU A 162 -6.71 -5.70 -12.68
N GLU A 163 -5.71 -5.27 -13.46
CA GLU A 163 -4.93 -6.17 -14.33
C GLU A 163 -4.00 -7.08 -13.52
N HIS A 164 -3.72 -6.71 -12.27
CA HIS A 164 -2.76 -7.39 -11.41
C HIS A 164 -3.40 -8.13 -10.23
N LEU A 165 -4.62 -7.75 -9.85
CA LEU A 165 -5.32 -8.22 -8.66
C LEU A 165 -6.73 -8.73 -9.00
N THR A 166 -7.16 -9.75 -8.27
CA THR A 166 -8.54 -10.23 -8.23
C THR A 166 -8.99 -10.37 -6.78
N TYR A 167 -10.29 -10.45 -6.53
CA TYR A 167 -10.86 -10.55 -5.19
C TYR A 167 -11.87 -11.68 -5.08
N ASN A 168 -11.99 -12.28 -3.89
CA ASN A 168 -13.02 -13.27 -3.59
C ASN A 168 -14.14 -12.67 -2.72
N GLU A 169 -15.19 -13.47 -2.51
CA GLU A 169 -16.36 -13.06 -1.73
C GLU A 169 -16.12 -12.99 -0.21
N GLN A 170 -15.01 -13.56 0.26
CA GLN A 170 -14.58 -13.53 1.66
C GLN A 170 -13.82 -12.25 1.99
N GLY A 171 -13.57 -11.40 0.99
CA GLY A 171 -12.85 -10.16 1.17
C GLY A 171 -11.34 -10.30 1.08
N GLU A 172 -10.81 -11.36 0.47
CA GLU A 172 -9.37 -11.55 0.22
C GLU A 172 -8.98 -11.00 -1.16
N VAL A 173 -7.70 -10.64 -1.32
CA VAL A 173 -7.09 -10.30 -2.61
C VAL A 173 -6.28 -11.51 -3.09
N ASP A 174 -6.38 -11.85 -4.36
CA ASP A 174 -5.48 -12.78 -5.02
C ASP A 174 -4.78 -12.08 -6.20
N PHE A 175 -3.70 -12.67 -6.69
CA PHE A 175 -2.87 -12.07 -7.74
C PHE A 175 -3.14 -12.66 -9.12
N LEU A 176 -2.92 -11.83 -10.14
CA LEU A 176 -2.94 -12.22 -11.56
C LEU A 176 -1.54 -12.13 -12.20
N THR A 177 -0.61 -11.46 -11.54
CA THR A 177 0.75 -11.20 -12.06
C THR A 177 1.78 -11.23 -10.94
N ALA A 178 3.07 -11.30 -11.31
CA ALA A 178 4.18 -11.17 -10.37
C ALA A 178 4.12 -9.86 -9.56
N LYS A 179 3.88 -8.73 -10.24
CA LYS A 179 3.68 -7.40 -9.63
C LYS A 179 2.54 -7.40 -8.60
N GLY A 180 1.41 -8.05 -8.93
CA GLY A 180 0.29 -8.23 -8.01
C GLY A 180 0.66 -9.04 -6.77
N LYS A 181 1.32 -10.18 -6.97
CA LYS A 181 1.77 -11.06 -5.87
C LYS A 181 2.72 -10.33 -4.92
N THR A 182 3.75 -9.69 -5.47
CA THR A 182 4.72 -8.91 -4.68
C THR A 182 4.03 -7.78 -3.91
N THR A 183 3.06 -7.09 -4.51
CA THR A 183 2.29 -6.03 -3.83
C THR A 183 1.45 -6.57 -2.67
N ILE A 184 0.73 -7.68 -2.87
CA ILE A 184 -0.05 -8.32 -1.80
C ILE A 184 0.85 -8.68 -0.62
N GLU A 185 2.03 -9.25 -0.89
CA GLU A 185 2.97 -9.71 0.13
C GLU A 185 3.67 -8.58 0.87
N ILE A 186 4.14 -7.55 0.16
CA ILE A 186 4.89 -6.43 0.78
C ILE A 186 3.96 -5.49 1.54
N ILE A 187 2.79 -5.17 0.98
CA ILE A 187 1.84 -4.23 1.60
C ILE A 187 0.91 -4.93 2.61
N LYS A 188 0.92 -6.27 2.63
CA LYS A 188 0.03 -7.12 3.43
C LYS A 188 -1.43 -6.78 3.19
N LEU A 189 -1.85 -6.86 1.92
CA LEU A 189 -3.23 -6.60 1.52
C LEU A 189 -4.23 -7.62 2.13
N ASN A 190 -3.77 -8.81 2.52
CA ASN A 190 -4.58 -9.83 3.21
C ASN A 190 -4.37 -9.90 4.73
N ARG A 191 -3.92 -8.82 5.37
CA ARG A 191 -3.95 -8.76 6.84
C ARG A 191 -5.39 -8.89 7.36
N SER A 192 -5.58 -9.64 8.44
CA SER A 192 -6.88 -10.05 8.99
C SER A 192 -7.89 -8.90 9.10
N GLY A 193 -7.51 -7.78 9.71
CA GLY A 193 -8.39 -6.62 9.87
C GLY A 193 -8.83 -5.98 8.55
N LEU A 194 -8.01 -6.04 7.50
CA LEU A 194 -8.35 -5.50 6.18
C LEU A 194 -9.26 -6.45 5.40
N VAL A 195 -9.07 -7.77 5.53
CA VAL A 195 -9.97 -8.79 4.96
C VAL A 195 -11.36 -8.64 5.58
N GLU A 196 -11.44 -8.59 6.91
CA GLU A 196 -12.69 -8.41 7.63
C GLU A 196 -13.42 -7.11 7.26
N ALA A 197 -12.68 -6.00 7.14
CA ALA A 197 -13.28 -4.72 6.75
C ALA A 197 -13.85 -4.76 5.31
N ARG A 198 -13.17 -5.45 4.38
CA ARG A 198 -13.68 -5.67 3.03
C ARG A 198 -14.92 -6.57 3.03
N ARG A 199 -14.89 -7.66 3.80
CA ARG A 199 -16.00 -8.60 3.95
C ARG A 199 -17.28 -7.91 4.41
N ARG A 200 -17.20 -7.02 5.41
CA ARG A 200 -18.37 -6.26 5.90
C ARG A 200 -19.01 -5.38 4.82
N ILE A 201 -18.19 -4.64 4.06
CA ILE A 201 -18.69 -3.83 2.95
C ILE A 201 -19.30 -4.70 1.85
N LEU A 202 -18.77 -5.90 1.63
CA LEU A 202 -19.38 -6.85 0.70
C LEU A 202 -20.71 -7.42 1.19
N GLU A 203 -20.88 -7.64 2.49
CA GLU A 203 -22.18 -8.06 3.05
C GLU A 203 -23.24 -6.99 2.80
N GLU A 204 -22.93 -5.72 3.06
CA GLU A 204 -23.82 -4.58 2.76
C GLU A 204 -24.18 -4.53 1.25
N LEU A 205 -23.19 -4.73 0.38
CA LEU A 205 -23.41 -4.75 -1.07
C LEU A 205 -24.25 -5.95 -1.51
N LYS A 206 -24.07 -7.13 -0.90
CA LYS A 206 -24.88 -8.33 -1.14
C LYS A 206 -26.33 -8.13 -0.71
N GLU A 207 -26.57 -7.45 0.41
CA GLU A 207 -27.92 -7.10 0.85
C GLU A 207 -28.61 -6.16 -0.14
N GLN A 208 -27.90 -5.13 -0.61
CA GLN A 208 -28.41 -4.24 -1.67
C GLN A 208 -28.72 -5.00 -2.96
N TRP A 209 -27.84 -5.92 -3.35
CA TRP A 209 -28.03 -6.79 -4.50
C TRP A 209 -29.27 -7.70 -4.34
N ALA A 210 -29.44 -8.36 -3.20
CA ALA A 210 -30.59 -9.22 -2.94
C ALA A 210 -31.90 -8.42 -2.97
N LEU A 211 -31.92 -7.22 -2.38
CA LEU A 211 -33.06 -6.31 -2.45
C LEU A 211 -33.36 -5.88 -3.89
N PHE A 212 -32.33 -5.55 -4.67
CA PHE A 212 -32.47 -5.24 -6.09
C PHE A 212 -33.15 -6.39 -6.84
N LEU A 213 -32.72 -7.64 -6.64
CA LEU A 213 -33.33 -8.80 -7.30
C LEU A 213 -34.80 -9.03 -6.94
N LEU A 214 -35.19 -8.75 -5.70
CA LEU A 214 -36.58 -8.85 -5.26
C LEU A 214 -37.45 -7.78 -5.93
N LEU A 215 -36.98 -6.55 -5.98
CA LEU A 215 -37.72 -5.41 -6.53
C LEU A 215 -37.75 -5.39 -8.06
N PHE A 216 -36.68 -5.86 -8.69
CA PHE A 216 -36.49 -5.84 -10.14
C PHE A 216 -37.50 -6.72 -10.88
N LYS A 217 -37.91 -7.86 -10.30
CA LYS A 217 -38.91 -8.75 -10.90
C LYS A 217 -40.29 -8.08 -11.09
N SER A 218 -40.56 -6.98 -10.39
CA SER A 218 -41.77 -6.15 -10.50
C SER A 218 -41.41 -4.66 -10.65
N ALA A 219 -40.36 -4.35 -11.42
CA ALA A 219 -39.76 -3.02 -11.52
C ALA A 219 -40.77 -1.87 -11.79
N ASN A 220 -41.82 -2.09 -12.60
CA ASN A 220 -42.84 -1.07 -12.88
C ASN A 220 -43.59 -0.57 -11.62
N GLN A 221 -43.63 -1.35 -10.54
CA GLN A 221 -44.24 -0.97 -9.26
C GLN A 221 -43.22 -0.48 -8.23
N ASN A 222 -41.92 -0.72 -8.46
CA ASN A 222 -40.83 -0.47 -7.51
C ASN A 222 -39.74 0.46 -8.07
N MET A 223 -40.05 1.20 -9.14
CA MET A 223 -39.07 1.93 -9.96
C MET A 223 -38.25 2.94 -9.15
N GLU A 224 -38.87 3.63 -8.19
CA GLU A 224 -38.18 4.60 -7.33
C GLU A 224 -37.07 3.95 -6.49
N ARG A 225 -37.37 2.84 -5.80
CA ARG A 225 -36.40 2.09 -4.98
C ARG A 225 -35.29 1.46 -5.83
N VAL A 226 -35.62 0.95 -7.02
CA VAL A 226 -34.62 0.44 -7.96
C VAL A 226 -33.67 1.56 -8.40
N ASN A 227 -34.21 2.75 -8.68
CA ASN A 227 -33.40 3.92 -9.04
C ASN A 227 -32.51 4.40 -7.88
N GLU A 228 -32.96 4.29 -6.63
CA GLU A 228 -32.13 4.61 -5.46
C GLU A 228 -30.92 3.67 -5.33
N ILE A 229 -31.14 2.35 -5.42
CA ILE A 229 -30.07 1.35 -5.32
C ILE A 229 -29.04 1.55 -6.44
N THR A 230 -29.52 1.75 -7.67
CA THR A 230 -28.66 1.89 -8.85
C THR A 230 -27.88 3.20 -8.83
N ARG A 231 -28.46 4.29 -8.32
CA ARG A 231 -27.72 5.53 -8.03
C ARG A 231 -26.62 5.31 -7.00
N ALA A 232 -26.89 4.54 -5.94
CA ALA A 232 -25.88 4.21 -4.94
C ALA A 232 -24.73 3.35 -5.50
N TRP A 233 -25.00 2.53 -6.52
CA TRP A 233 -23.98 1.79 -7.28
C TRP A 233 -23.19 2.67 -8.25
N GLY A 234 -23.79 3.72 -8.80
CA GLY A 234 -23.06 4.74 -9.59
C GLY A 234 -21.86 5.32 -8.83
N GLU A 235 -22.00 5.56 -7.53
CA GLU A 235 -20.91 6.00 -6.65
C GLU A 235 -19.78 4.98 -6.47
N ILE A 236 -20.01 3.69 -6.72
CA ILE A 236 -18.98 2.65 -6.67
C ILE A 236 -18.06 2.78 -7.89
N PHE A 237 -18.63 3.06 -9.06
CA PHE A 237 -17.87 3.19 -10.31
C PHE A 237 -17.35 4.61 -10.57
N ASN A 238 -17.80 5.60 -9.80
CA ASN A 238 -17.26 6.97 -9.89
C ASN A 238 -15.83 7.05 -9.35
N ASN A 239 -14.84 7.01 -10.25
CA ASN A 239 -13.41 7.11 -9.93
C ASN A 239 -12.99 8.48 -9.37
N LEU A 240 -13.71 9.55 -9.72
CA LEU A 240 -13.21 10.90 -9.52
C LEU A 240 -13.43 11.43 -8.11
N LYS A 241 -14.54 11.04 -7.45
CA LYS A 241 -14.95 11.67 -6.18
C LYS A 241 -15.39 10.71 -5.08
N SER A 242 -15.43 9.41 -5.36
CA SER A 242 -15.99 8.46 -4.39
C SER A 242 -15.04 8.23 -3.22
N ARG A 243 -15.49 8.67 -2.04
CA ARG A 243 -14.83 8.41 -0.74
C ARG A 243 -15.19 7.05 -0.15
N LYS A 244 -16.03 6.25 -0.82
CA LYS A 244 -16.36 4.90 -0.35
C LYS A 244 -15.10 4.03 -0.29
N PRO A 245 -14.88 3.28 0.81
CA PRO A 245 -13.73 2.40 0.93
C PRO A 245 -13.86 1.18 0.01
N TYR A 246 -12.75 0.52 -0.31
CA TYR A 246 -12.72 -0.79 -0.97
C TYR A 246 -13.55 -0.85 -2.27
N LEU A 247 -13.41 0.15 -3.13
CA LEU A 247 -14.08 0.20 -4.42
C LEU A 247 -13.61 -0.92 -5.36
N GLY A 248 -12.32 -1.29 -5.32
CA GLY A 248 -11.79 -2.33 -6.21
C GLY A 248 -12.56 -3.65 -6.10
N ILE A 249 -12.81 -4.12 -4.88
CA ILE A 249 -13.56 -5.36 -4.62
C ILE A 249 -15.06 -5.23 -4.92
N GLN A 250 -15.66 -4.08 -4.56
CA GLN A 250 -17.08 -3.83 -4.84
C GLN A 250 -17.36 -3.80 -6.34
N ARG A 251 -16.50 -3.14 -7.12
CA ARG A 251 -16.60 -3.08 -8.59
C ARG A 251 -16.51 -4.46 -9.19
N GLN A 252 -15.52 -5.25 -8.80
CA GLN A 252 -15.34 -6.60 -9.34
C GLN A 252 -16.57 -7.47 -9.07
N LEU A 253 -17.05 -7.53 -7.83
CA LEU A 253 -18.17 -8.41 -7.48
C LEU A 253 -19.49 -7.94 -8.06
N LEU A 254 -19.78 -6.64 -7.99
CA LEU A 254 -21.00 -6.10 -8.59
C LEU A 254 -21.03 -6.33 -10.10
N THR A 255 -19.89 -6.15 -10.77
CA THR A 255 -19.75 -6.43 -12.19
C THR A 255 -19.96 -7.91 -12.52
N LYS A 256 -19.39 -8.81 -11.70
CA LYS A 256 -19.59 -10.26 -11.83
C LYS A 256 -21.08 -10.61 -11.73
N TRP A 257 -21.77 -10.15 -10.70
CA TRP A 257 -23.19 -10.47 -10.50
C TRP A 257 -24.11 -9.87 -11.58
N LEU A 258 -23.80 -8.66 -12.06
CA LEU A 258 -24.54 -8.04 -13.18
C LEU A 258 -24.43 -8.87 -14.46
N LYS A 259 -23.26 -9.46 -14.73
CA LYS A 259 -23.05 -10.33 -15.90
C LYS A 259 -23.76 -11.68 -15.78
N GLU A 260 -23.70 -12.32 -14.61
CA GLU A 260 -24.32 -13.64 -14.36
C GLU A 260 -25.84 -13.67 -14.59
N LEU A 261 -26.52 -12.53 -14.44
CA LEU A 261 -27.96 -12.46 -14.64
C LEU A 261 -28.40 -12.17 -16.08
N GLU A 262 -27.47 -12.05 -17.03
CA GLU A 262 -27.76 -11.69 -18.43
C GLU A 262 -28.62 -10.41 -18.57
N ILE A 263 -28.61 -9.52 -17.56
CA ILE A 263 -29.39 -8.27 -17.52
C ILE A 263 -28.80 -7.23 -18.48
N HIS A 264 -27.76 -7.56 -19.25
CA HIS A 264 -27.17 -6.67 -20.24
C HIS A 264 -28.23 -6.11 -21.20
N ASP A 265 -29.10 -6.96 -21.72
CA ASP A 265 -30.19 -6.51 -22.61
C ASP A 265 -31.24 -5.68 -21.88
N TYR A 266 -31.46 -5.86 -20.57
CA TYR A 266 -32.46 -5.11 -19.82
C TYR A 266 -31.93 -3.76 -19.32
N ILE A 267 -30.66 -3.67 -18.89
CA ILE A 267 -29.97 -2.42 -18.57
C ILE A 267 -29.88 -1.54 -19.83
N VAL A 268 -29.60 -2.13 -20.99
CA VAL A 268 -29.48 -1.37 -22.24
C VAL A 268 -30.86 -0.97 -22.82
N ASN A 269 -31.90 -1.82 -22.73
CA ASN A 269 -33.19 -1.58 -23.41
C ASN A 269 -34.28 -0.88 -22.59
N ARG A 270 -34.16 -0.73 -21.26
CA ARG A 270 -35.15 0.00 -20.44
C ARG A 270 -34.47 1.02 -19.53
N ASP A 271 -34.12 2.18 -20.08
CA ASP A 271 -33.87 3.42 -19.34
C ASP A 271 -33.03 3.30 -18.05
N PHE A 272 -31.99 2.45 -18.03
CA PHE A 272 -30.83 2.65 -17.14
C PHE A 272 -29.92 3.77 -17.68
N LYS A 273 -30.55 4.87 -18.11
CA LYS A 273 -29.93 6.15 -18.48
C LYS A 273 -29.09 6.74 -17.34
N ILE A 274 -29.17 6.23 -16.11
CA ILE A 274 -28.29 6.63 -14.99
C ILE A 274 -26.83 6.20 -15.24
N PHE A 275 -26.57 5.15 -16.03
CA PHE A 275 -25.22 4.74 -16.41
C PHE A 275 -24.76 5.33 -17.77
N LEU A 276 -25.66 5.88 -18.58
CA LEU A 276 -25.39 6.28 -19.97
C LEU A 276 -25.73 7.75 -20.32
N ASP A 277 -26.72 8.38 -19.69
CA ASP A 277 -27.14 9.76 -20.01
C ASP A 277 -26.43 10.80 -19.14
N SER A 278 -25.44 11.38 -19.81
CA SER A 278 -24.64 12.57 -19.56
C SER A 278 -25.34 13.90 -19.20
N GLU A 279 -26.64 13.97 -18.89
CA GLU A 279 -27.36 15.28 -18.87
C GLU A 279 -28.08 15.73 -17.58
N ILE A 280 -28.12 14.98 -16.47
CA ILE A 280 -28.91 15.41 -15.28
C ILE A 280 -28.09 16.02 -14.13
N ILE A 281 -26.79 16.26 -14.31
CA ILE A 281 -26.04 17.13 -13.39
C ILE A 281 -25.21 18.07 -14.24
N LYS A 282 -25.50 19.38 -14.17
CA LYS A 282 -24.66 20.44 -14.72
C LYS A 282 -23.21 20.21 -14.25
N GLY A 283 -22.39 19.58 -15.08
CA GLY A 283 -20.94 19.64 -14.98
C GLY A 283 -20.13 18.35 -15.13
N GLU A 284 -20.62 17.15 -14.88
CA GLU A 284 -19.74 15.96 -14.86
C GLU A 284 -20.45 14.69 -15.37
N SER A 285 -20.12 14.25 -16.59
CA SER A 285 -20.66 13.04 -17.21
C SER A 285 -19.92 11.78 -16.72
N LEU A 286 -20.64 10.85 -16.11
CA LEU A 286 -20.18 9.46 -15.95
C LEU A 286 -20.44 8.73 -17.28
N LYS A 287 -19.39 8.53 -18.08
CA LYS A 287 -19.43 7.52 -19.15
C LYS A 287 -19.10 6.18 -18.51
N PHE A 288 -20.10 5.42 -18.08
CA PHE A 288 -19.90 4.02 -17.75
C PHE A 288 -19.81 3.25 -19.06
N SER A 289 -18.60 2.94 -19.52
CA SER A 289 -18.46 2.17 -20.76
C SER A 289 -18.69 0.68 -20.46
N LEU A 290 -19.45 -0.01 -21.33
CA LEU A 290 -19.58 -1.47 -21.28
C LEU A 290 -18.20 -2.17 -21.27
N GLU A 291 -17.19 -1.54 -21.87
CA GLU A 291 -15.79 -2.00 -21.89
C GLU A 291 -15.17 -2.10 -20.48
N GLU A 292 -15.49 -1.20 -19.56
CA GLU A 292 -15.02 -1.27 -18.16
C GLU A 292 -15.67 -2.43 -17.40
N ILE A 293 -16.94 -2.71 -17.66
CA ILE A 293 -17.66 -3.87 -17.11
C ILE A 293 -16.98 -5.16 -17.58
N GLU A 294 -16.69 -5.27 -18.88
CA GLU A 294 -16.06 -6.46 -19.45
C GLU A 294 -14.66 -6.72 -18.88
N LYS A 295 -13.87 -5.68 -18.61
CA LYS A 295 -12.54 -5.80 -17.97
C LYS A 295 -12.59 -6.43 -16.58
N PHE A 296 -13.62 -6.15 -15.79
CA PHE A 296 -13.78 -6.76 -14.46
C PHE A 296 -14.43 -8.14 -14.54
N ALA A 297 -15.34 -8.37 -15.49
CA ALA A 297 -16.16 -9.58 -15.56
C ALA A 297 -15.49 -10.79 -16.21
N ASN A 298 -14.42 -10.59 -16.98
CA ASN A 298 -13.73 -11.66 -17.73
C ASN A 298 -12.47 -12.20 -17.05
N LYS A 299 -12.18 -11.79 -15.80
CA LYS A 299 -10.96 -12.22 -15.11
C LYS A 299 -11.09 -13.65 -14.62
N THR A 300 -10.45 -14.55 -15.37
CA THR A 300 -10.30 -15.95 -15.02
C THR A 300 -9.21 -16.08 -13.97
N GLU A 301 -9.45 -16.87 -12.94
CA GLU A 301 -8.41 -17.24 -11.99
C GLU A 301 -7.22 -17.86 -12.73
N LEU A 302 -5.99 -17.55 -12.28
CA LEU A 302 -4.79 -18.18 -12.82
C LEU A 302 -4.87 -19.69 -12.67
N THR A 303 -4.48 -20.42 -13.71
CA THR A 303 -4.26 -21.87 -13.65
C THR A 303 -3.18 -22.20 -12.62
N ILE A 304 -3.21 -23.42 -12.08
CA ILE A 304 -2.23 -23.90 -11.10
C ILE A 304 -0.80 -23.72 -11.64
N ASP A 305 -0.54 -24.15 -12.87
CA ASP A 305 0.77 -24.02 -13.53
C ASP A 305 1.24 -22.57 -13.63
N ALA A 306 0.35 -21.64 -13.98
CA ALA A 306 0.67 -20.22 -14.06
C ALA A 306 0.99 -19.62 -12.68
N ARG A 307 0.26 -20.03 -11.64
CA ARG A 307 0.52 -19.63 -10.25
C ARG A 307 1.87 -20.15 -9.77
N GLU A 308 2.17 -21.42 -10.04
CA GLU A 308 3.45 -22.05 -9.66
C GLU A 308 4.62 -21.37 -10.37
N LYS A 309 4.48 -21.06 -11.66
CA LYS A 309 5.51 -20.34 -12.43
C LYS A 309 5.82 -18.97 -11.83
N ILE A 310 4.80 -18.13 -11.61
CA ILE A 310 4.97 -16.81 -10.98
C ILE A 310 5.59 -16.94 -9.59
N SER A 311 5.18 -17.98 -8.86
CA SER A 311 5.68 -18.23 -7.50
C SER A 311 7.13 -18.69 -7.47
N GLY A 312 7.55 -19.50 -8.43
CA GLY A 312 8.93 -19.98 -8.55
C GLY A 312 9.90 -18.91 -9.06
N GLU A 313 9.43 -17.98 -9.90
CA GLU A 313 10.24 -16.85 -10.38
C GLU A 313 10.51 -15.82 -9.27
N LEU A 314 9.56 -15.66 -8.34
CA LEU A 314 9.69 -14.71 -7.24
C LEU A 314 10.22 -15.39 -5.97
N LYS A 315 11.45 -15.07 -5.57
CA LYS A 315 12.01 -15.45 -4.25
C LYS A 315 11.38 -14.64 -3.12
N LEU A 316 10.07 -14.83 -2.88
CA LEU A 316 9.31 -14.09 -1.85
C LEU A 316 9.53 -14.62 -0.43
N ASP A 317 10.18 -15.77 -0.25
CA ASP A 317 10.44 -16.34 1.08
C ASP A 317 11.24 -15.38 1.98
N ASP A 318 12.07 -14.52 1.37
CA ASP A 318 12.85 -13.48 2.05
C ASP A 318 12.04 -12.20 2.41
N ILE A 319 10.78 -12.09 1.93
CA ILE A 319 9.87 -10.96 2.26
C ILE A 319 9.23 -11.15 3.63
N ARG A 320 9.29 -12.34 4.23
CA ARG A 320 8.70 -12.61 5.55
C ARG A 320 9.18 -11.55 6.55
N HIS A 321 8.23 -10.79 7.10
CA HIS A 321 8.54 -9.86 8.18
C HIS A 321 9.08 -10.69 9.34
N ILE A 322 10.35 -10.48 9.66
CA ILE A 322 11.00 -11.17 10.76
C ILE A 322 10.52 -10.47 12.03
N TYR A 323 9.58 -11.10 12.73
CA TYR A 323 9.24 -10.72 14.09
C TYR A 323 10.22 -11.40 15.04
N VAL A 324 10.85 -10.61 15.91
CA VAL A 324 11.74 -11.17 16.93
C VAL A 324 10.85 -11.77 18.02
N GLU A 325 10.78 -13.09 18.06
CA GLU A 325 9.98 -13.83 19.06
C GLU A 325 10.72 -13.98 20.38
N LYS A 326 12.05 -14.08 20.34
CA LYS A 326 12.88 -14.31 21.52
C LYS A 326 14.31 -13.81 21.31
N ILE A 327 14.90 -13.24 22.36
CA ILE A 327 16.32 -12.90 22.42
C ILE A 327 16.93 -13.64 23.62
N GLU A 328 17.96 -14.44 23.38
CA GLU A 328 18.69 -15.17 24.42
C GLU A 328 20.19 -14.82 24.33
N LEU A 329 20.75 -14.29 25.42
CA LEU A 329 22.18 -14.00 25.55
C LEU A 329 22.77 -14.84 26.67
N LYS A 330 23.82 -15.60 26.36
CA LYS A 330 24.60 -16.38 27.33
C LYS A 330 26.05 -15.96 27.31
N ASN A 331 26.60 -15.67 28.48
CA ASN A 331 28.00 -15.28 28.67
C ASN A 331 28.46 -14.16 27.72
N PHE A 332 27.62 -13.14 27.54
CA PHE A 332 27.90 -12.01 26.66
C PHE A 332 28.09 -10.73 27.48
N LYS A 333 29.34 -10.24 27.55
CA LYS A 333 29.73 -9.06 28.31
C LYS A 333 29.28 -9.14 29.77
N CYS A 334 28.41 -8.24 30.21
CA CYS A 334 27.88 -8.19 31.57
C CYS A 334 26.74 -9.19 31.83
N PHE A 335 26.26 -9.90 30.81
CA PHE A 335 25.17 -10.85 30.93
C PHE A 335 25.69 -12.29 31.01
N THR A 336 25.55 -12.92 32.18
CA THR A 336 25.76 -14.36 32.33
C THR A 336 24.66 -15.13 31.61
N ASN A 337 23.41 -14.73 31.83
CA ASN A 337 22.23 -15.23 31.13
C ASN A 337 21.16 -14.12 31.07
N LEU A 338 20.64 -13.83 29.88
CA LEU A 338 19.51 -12.92 29.68
C LEU A 338 18.57 -13.55 28.65
N GLU A 339 17.29 -13.63 29.00
CA GLU A 339 16.24 -14.16 28.12
C GLU A 339 15.10 -13.15 28.05
N LEU A 340 14.79 -12.69 26.84
CA LEU A 340 13.67 -11.81 26.54
C LEU A 340 12.73 -12.56 25.62
N ASP A 341 11.54 -12.88 26.11
CA ASP A 341 10.51 -13.61 25.37
C ASP A 341 9.40 -12.64 24.93
N PHE A 342 9.20 -12.54 23.62
CA PHE A 342 8.17 -11.73 22.98
C PHE A 342 7.01 -12.60 22.45
N SER A 343 7.13 -13.93 22.50
CA SER A 343 6.15 -14.90 22.00
C SER A 343 4.84 -14.91 22.80
N SER A 344 4.92 -14.61 24.11
CA SER A 344 3.75 -14.51 25.00
C SER A 344 2.79 -13.37 24.66
N ASN A 345 3.21 -12.43 23.79
CA ASN A 345 2.38 -11.37 23.23
C ASN A 345 2.19 -11.48 21.70
N ALA A 346 2.87 -12.43 21.04
CA ALA A 346 2.72 -12.72 19.63
C ALA A 346 1.41 -13.47 19.30
N GLY A 347 0.76 -14.07 20.32
CA GLY A 347 -0.51 -14.80 20.18
C GLY A 347 -1.74 -13.96 19.81
N ILE A 348 -1.66 -12.63 19.81
CA ILE A 348 -2.75 -11.72 19.39
C ILE A 348 -2.66 -11.38 17.89
N ALA A 349 -1.53 -11.69 17.23
CA ALA A 349 -1.37 -11.37 15.81
C ALA A 349 -2.18 -12.29 14.87
N GLU A 350 -2.51 -13.52 15.28
CA GLU A 350 -3.13 -14.50 14.36
C GLU A 350 -4.26 -15.38 14.95
N SER A 351 -4.77 -15.14 16.17
CA SER A 351 -5.85 -15.96 16.71
C SER A 351 -7.02 -15.20 17.36
N LYS A 352 -8.19 -15.31 16.71
CA LYS A 352 -9.56 -15.05 17.20
C LYS A 352 -9.80 -13.74 17.96
N ILE A 353 -10.14 -12.70 17.21
CA ILE A 353 -10.79 -11.49 17.74
C ILE A 353 -12.27 -11.82 18.01
N LYS A 354 -12.59 -12.16 19.25
CA LYS A 354 -13.88 -11.80 19.86
C LYS A 354 -13.59 -10.69 20.88
N GLN A 355 -14.21 -9.54 20.64
CA GLN A 355 -14.45 -8.41 21.57
C GLN A 355 -13.26 -7.46 21.91
N GLU A 356 -13.48 -6.20 21.52
CA GLU A 356 -13.33 -4.93 22.27
C GLU A 356 -12.03 -4.56 23.03
N ASN A 357 -10.91 -5.27 22.91
CA ASN A 357 -9.63 -4.78 23.46
C ASN A 357 -8.62 -4.36 22.37
N PRO A 358 -7.95 -3.20 22.52
CA PRO A 358 -6.91 -2.78 21.59
C PRO A 358 -5.74 -3.77 21.64
N VAL A 359 -5.18 -4.08 20.48
CA VAL A 359 -3.97 -4.88 20.32
C VAL A 359 -2.84 -4.19 21.10
N ILE A 360 -2.42 -4.79 22.21
CA ILE A 360 -1.27 -4.32 22.98
C ILE A 360 -0.03 -4.81 22.25
N GLU A 361 0.63 -3.91 21.49
CA GLU A 361 1.95 -4.19 20.96
C GLU A 361 2.93 -4.34 22.14
N PRO A 362 3.73 -5.43 22.21
CA PRO A 362 4.64 -5.64 23.33
C PRO A 362 5.81 -4.67 23.24
N TRP A 363 5.82 -3.67 24.11
CA TRP A 363 6.97 -2.79 24.29
C TRP A 363 7.77 -3.24 25.51
N VAL A 364 9.05 -3.56 25.30
CA VAL A 364 9.99 -3.85 26.39
C VAL A 364 10.93 -2.67 26.51
N LEU A 365 10.87 -1.96 27.64
CA LEU A 365 11.74 -0.83 27.92
C LEU A 365 12.89 -1.26 28.82
N PHE A 366 14.11 -1.23 28.28
CA PHE A 366 15.31 -1.56 29.03
C PHE A 366 15.89 -0.30 29.69
N LEU A 367 15.49 -0.05 30.94
CA LEU A 367 15.91 1.10 31.75
C LEU A 367 17.11 0.77 32.64
N GLY A 368 17.97 1.76 32.89
CA GLY A 368 19.02 1.70 33.90
C GLY A 368 20.10 2.75 33.68
N GLU A 369 21.08 2.82 34.58
CA GLU A 369 22.18 3.78 34.54
C GLU A 369 23.14 3.53 33.37
N ASN A 370 24.12 4.43 33.17
CA ASN A 370 25.18 4.17 32.20
C ASN A 370 26.04 2.99 32.66
N GLY A 371 26.30 2.05 31.76
CA GLY A 371 27.12 0.86 32.06
C GLY A 371 26.35 -0.43 32.40
N VAL A 372 25.02 -0.38 32.57
CA VAL A 372 24.19 -1.57 32.89
C VAL A 372 23.98 -2.55 31.72
N GLY A 373 24.69 -2.38 30.61
CA GLY A 373 24.63 -3.31 29.47
C GLY A 373 23.63 -2.96 28.36
N LYS A 374 22.99 -1.78 28.37
CA LYS A 374 22.05 -1.35 27.31
C LYS A 374 22.69 -1.42 25.91
N SER A 375 23.88 -0.85 25.75
CA SER A 375 24.63 -0.90 24.50
C SER A 375 25.15 -2.31 24.18
N SER A 376 25.42 -3.13 25.20
CA SER A 376 25.81 -4.53 25.03
C SER A 376 24.66 -5.34 24.43
N LEU A 377 23.44 -5.17 24.95
CA LEU A 377 22.24 -5.83 24.43
C LEU A 377 21.99 -5.44 22.96
N LEU A 378 22.04 -4.15 22.62
CA LEU A 378 21.87 -3.69 21.24
C LEU A 378 22.95 -4.26 20.30
N LYS A 379 24.21 -4.29 20.73
CA LYS A 379 25.30 -4.91 19.95
C LYS A 379 25.02 -6.40 19.70
N ALA A 380 24.59 -7.14 20.72
CA ALA A 380 24.28 -8.56 20.57
C ALA A 380 23.14 -8.82 19.58
N ILE A 381 22.08 -7.99 19.63
CA ILE A 381 20.96 -8.05 18.67
C ILE A 381 21.46 -7.80 17.25
N VAL A 382 22.26 -6.75 17.06
CA VAL A 382 22.84 -6.44 15.75
C VAL A 382 23.67 -7.61 15.24
N ILE A 383 24.57 -8.17 16.04
CA ILE A 383 25.40 -9.32 15.65
C ILE A 383 24.53 -10.52 15.25
N GLY A 384 23.50 -10.83 16.02
CA GLY A 384 22.58 -11.93 15.73
C GLY A 384 21.82 -11.76 14.42
N LEU A 385 21.36 -10.54 14.13
CA LEU A 385 20.54 -10.24 12.94
C LEU A 385 21.35 -9.97 11.67
N THR A 386 22.59 -9.52 11.82
CA THR A 386 23.44 -9.11 10.70
C THR A 386 23.98 -10.29 9.89
N GLY A 387 24.07 -11.48 10.50
CA GLY A 387 24.57 -12.68 9.84
C GLY A 387 26.09 -12.67 9.65
N LYS A 388 26.67 -13.86 9.40
CA LYS A 388 28.13 -14.05 9.36
C LYS A 388 28.81 -13.34 8.19
N ASP A 389 28.14 -13.30 7.04
CA ASP A 389 28.73 -12.75 5.80
C ASP A 389 28.94 -11.23 5.91
N TYR A 390 27.95 -10.50 6.42
CA TYR A 390 28.09 -9.05 6.58
C TYR A 390 29.08 -8.66 7.70
N ILE A 391 29.18 -9.45 8.78
CA ILE A 391 30.21 -9.24 9.81
C ILE A 391 31.61 -9.41 9.19
N LYS A 392 31.78 -10.39 8.30
CA LYS A 392 33.03 -10.63 7.58
C LYS A 392 33.36 -9.47 6.63
N ASP A 393 32.37 -8.95 5.91
CA ASP A 393 32.53 -7.79 5.02
C ASP A 393 32.91 -6.50 5.78
N LEU A 394 32.39 -6.33 7.00
CA LEU A 394 32.79 -5.23 7.88
C LEU A 394 34.19 -5.40 8.50
N GLY A 395 34.83 -6.56 8.35
CA GLY A 395 36.16 -6.83 8.92
C GLY A 395 36.18 -6.84 10.46
N LEU A 396 35.03 -7.01 11.12
CA LEU A 396 34.94 -7.00 12.57
C LEU A 396 35.46 -8.32 13.17
N SER A 397 36.35 -8.23 14.14
CA SER A 397 36.85 -9.37 14.91
C SER A 397 36.11 -9.52 16.23
N GLY A 398 36.30 -10.67 16.90
CA GLY A 398 35.74 -10.89 18.24
C GLY A 398 36.24 -9.90 19.32
N LYS A 399 37.28 -9.10 19.03
CA LYS A 399 37.76 -8.03 19.92
C LYS A 399 37.01 -6.70 19.71
N ASP A 400 36.40 -6.51 18.54
CA ASP A 400 35.66 -5.29 18.17
C ASP A 400 34.18 -5.37 18.60
N ILE A 401 33.72 -6.59 18.87
CA ILE A 401 32.39 -6.98 19.34
C ILE A 401 32.30 -6.84 20.85
#